data_AF-A8DJU1-F1
#
_entry.id   AF-A8DJU1-F1
#
_cell.length_a   1.000
_cell.length_b   1.000
_cell.length_c   1.000
_cell.angle_alpha   90.00
_cell.angle_beta   90.00
_cell.angle_gamma   90.00
#
_symmetry.space_group_name_H-M   'P 1'
#
loop_
_entity.id
_entity.type
_entity.pdbx_description
1 polymer ?
#
loop_
_entity_poly.entity_id
_entity_poly.type
_entity_poly.pdbx_seq_one_letter_code
_entity_poly.pdbx_strand_id
1 'polypeptide(L)'
;METVGLCLEALDVLFFRDGRPFMDGTEQMLSGLPLPQTLAGAICTALMQAAGCDFGRLRHALEEGKPFAKAVCEACSAEAHWIGALAVRGPWLARWDKNPATPCEVLVPAPATLHRAKGKAGGQQLFALAPLQEELPGWHPVPEEQRRPLWLKEAVVTEPVEGYLTPAGLTHFLEGKPVPATEIVPAGDLFGLDYRIGIGISPERLVSEESQIYGRGFLALKEGVFLYAEVCLPDDAPAGALDKLTTLAFGGESRHVLCHRLERPLAWPSKVPSTEGQKPLVLLTTPGVFEHGWKPKAFTGRLTAAAVSGSVAFSGWDLARGGPKPTRFAVPAGSVYFLDDLPGNMPSLLAETDDDRRQGWGCYVTGVWKYV
;
A
#
# COMPACT_ATOMS: atom_id res chain seq x y z
N MET A 1 13.76 -5.09 -17.44
CA MET A 1 12.76 -4.29 -16.71
C MET A 1 13.51 -3.36 -15.77
N GLU A 2 13.44 -2.06 -15.97
CA GLU A 2 14.08 -1.04 -15.12
C GLU A 2 13.12 -0.67 -13.97
N THR A 3 13.63 -0.48 -12.75
CA THR A 3 12.83 0.07 -11.64
C THR A 3 13.32 1.46 -11.30
N VAL A 4 12.41 2.43 -11.35
CA VAL A 4 12.67 3.84 -11.00
C VAL A 4 11.96 4.18 -9.71
N GLY A 5 12.70 4.68 -8.72
CA GLY A 5 12.14 5.23 -7.49
C GLY A 5 11.68 6.68 -7.69
N LEU A 6 10.46 6.99 -7.26
CA LEU A 6 9.88 8.33 -7.28
C LEU A 6 9.57 8.80 -5.87
N CYS A 7 9.99 10.02 -5.56
CA CYS A 7 9.53 10.80 -4.43
C CYS A 7 8.35 11.66 -4.88
N LEU A 8 7.22 11.55 -4.17
CA LEU A 8 5.98 12.28 -4.42
C LEU A 8 5.71 13.22 -3.24
N GLU A 9 6.20 14.45 -3.34
CA GLU A 9 6.03 15.48 -2.29
C GLU A 9 4.70 16.19 -2.48
N ALA A 10 3.86 16.23 -1.44
CA ALA A 10 2.60 16.96 -1.49
C ALA A 10 2.87 18.46 -1.66
N LEU A 11 2.28 19.08 -2.68
CA LEU A 11 2.34 20.54 -2.86
C LEU A 11 1.55 21.28 -1.78
N ASP A 12 0.49 20.65 -1.28
CA ASP A 12 -0.33 21.13 -0.17
C ASP A 12 -0.85 19.95 0.68
N VAL A 13 -2.14 19.65 0.59
CA VAL A 13 -2.83 18.57 1.30
C VAL A 13 -3.46 17.65 0.28
N LEU A 14 -3.49 16.36 0.55
CA LEU A 14 -4.02 15.36 -0.38
C LEU A 14 -5.43 14.93 0.04
N PHE A 15 -6.19 14.37 -0.89
CA PHE A 15 -7.52 13.84 -0.59
C PHE A 15 -7.74 12.50 -1.28
N PHE A 16 -7.81 11.43 -0.49
CA PHE A 16 -8.07 10.08 -0.95
C PHE A 16 -9.38 9.60 -0.35
N ARG A 17 -10.38 9.49 -1.23
CA ARG A 17 -11.74 9.17 -0.88
C ARG A 17 -11.89 7.70 -0.54
N ASP A 18 -12.71 7.40 0.47
CA ASP A 18 -13.22 6.04 0.66
C ASP A 18 -14.48 5.79 -0.22
N GLY A 19 -15.01 4.58 -0.13
CA GLY A 19 -16.18 4.15 -0.93
C GLY A 19 -17.53 4.62 -0.41
N ARG A 20 -17.60 5.46 0.65
CA ARG A 20 -18.88 5.89 1.22
C ARG A 20 -19.59 6.89 0.29
N PRO A 21 -20.92 6.80 0.14
CA PRO A 21 -21.68 7.72 -0.70
C PRO A 21 -21.61 9.14 -0.15
N PHE A 22 -21.64 10.11 -1.06
CA PHE A 22 -21.75 11.53 -0.72
C PHE A 22 -23.23 11.79 -0.35
N MET A 23 -23.51 11.99 0.94
CA MET A 23 -24.80 12.52 1.37
C MET A 23 -24.60 14.00 1.73
N ASP A 24 -25.31 14.88 1.04
CA ASP A 24 -25.26 16.32 1.33
C ASP A 24 -25.71 16.58 2.78
N GLY A 25 -24.88 17.30 3.53
CA GLY A 25 -25.33 18.08 4.69
C GLY A 25 -24.99 17.59 6.11
N THR A 26 -24.35 16.43 6.34
CA THR A 26 -24.11 15.99 7.75
C THR A 26 -22.82 15.22 8.06
N GLU A 27 -22.09 14.68 7.08
CA GLU A 27 -20.89 13.87 7.37
C GLU A 27 -19.57 14.60 7.08
N GLN A 28 -18.68 14.63 8.08
CA GLN A 28 -17.30 15.06 7.89
C GLN A 28 -16.54 13.97 7.15
N MET A 29 -16.04 14.30 5.96
CA MET A 29 -15.37 13.35 5.11
C MET A 29 -13.87 13.40 5.32
N LEU A 30 -13.27 12.27 5.74
CA LEU A 30 -11.85 12.20 6.06
C LEU A 30 -11.09 11.49 4.95
N SER A 31 -9.97 12.05 4.55
CA SER A 31 -9.03 11.41 3.64
C SER A 31 -8.36 10.23 4.33
N GLY A 32 -8.25 9.11 3.61
CA GLY A 32 -7.33 8.03 3.94
C GLY A 32 -5.93 8.27 3.39
N LEU A 33 -5.09 7.23 3.47
CA LEU A 33 -3.87 7.11 2.67
C LEU A 33 -4.21 6.61 1.26
N PRO A 34 -3.38 6.92 0.25
CA PRO A 34 -3.63 6.46 -1.10
C PRO A 34 -3.50 4.95 -1.23
N LEU A 35 -4.42 4.34 -1.97
CA LEU A 35 -4.35 2.93 -2.35
C LEU A 35 -3.45 2.75 -3.59
N PRO A 36 -2.85 1.55 -3.78
CA PRO A 36 -1.97 1.27 -4.91
C PRO A 36 -2.59 1.62 -6.27
N GLN A 37 -3.86 1.26 -6.49
CA GLN A 37 -4.60 1.57 -7.72
C GLN A 37 -4.69 3.09 -8.01
N THR A 38 -4.75 3.93 -6.98
CA THR A 38 -4.88 5.39 -7.14
C THR A 38 -3.59 5.97 -7.68
N LEU A 39 -2.45 5.48 -7.16
CA LEU A 39 -1.12 5.85 -7.63
C LEU A 39 -0.89 5.37 -9.06
N ALA A 40 -1.18 4.10 -9.34
CA ALA A 40 -1.02 3.52 -10.67
C ALA A 40 -1.88 4.26 -11.71
N GLY A 41 -3.14 4.56 -11.37
CA GLY A 41 -4.04 5.33 -12.22
C GLY A 41 -3.53 6.75 -12.48
N ALA A 42 -3.02 7.44 -11.47
CA ALA A 42 -2.45 8.78 -11.60
C ALA A 42 -1.24 8.78 -12.54
N ILE A 43 -0.25 7.91 -12.30
CA ILE A 43 0.97 7.81 -13.12
C ILE A 43 0.63 7.49 -14.58
N CYS A 44 -0.20 6.46 -14.81
CA CYS A 44 -0.59 6.09 -16.18
C CYS A 44 -1.34 7.23 -16.87
N THR A 45 -2.25 7.92 -16.17
CA THR A 45 -3.01 9.04 -16.74
C THR A 45 -2.07 10.17 -17.15
N ALA A 46 -1.12 10.57 -16.29
CA ALA A 46 -0.17 11.63 -16.60
C ALA A 46 0.74 11.27 -17.79
N LEU A 47 1.21 10.03 -17.87
CA LEU A 47 2.03 9.56 -18.99
C LEU A 47 1.23 9.53 -20.30
N MET A 48 -0.02 9.04 -20.28
CA MET A 48 -0.90 9.03 -21.45
C MET A 48 -1.26 10.45 -21.91
N GLN A 49 -1.49 11.39 -20.98
CA GLN A 49 -1.69 12.80 -21.29
C GLN A 49 -0.45 13.41 -21.96
N ALA A 50 0.73 13.16 -21.40
CA ALA A 50 2.00 13.64 -21.95
C ALA A 50 2.30 13.04 -23.35
N ALA A 51 1.81 11.82 -23.62
CA ALA A 51 1.90 11.15 -24.92
C ALA A 51 0.79 11.57 -25.91
N GLY A 52 -0.17 12.40 -25.50
CA GLY A 52 -1.27 12.85 -26.36
C GLY A 52 -2.27 11.74 -26.73
N CYS A 53 -2.45 10.74 -25.85
CA CYS A 53 -3.38 9.65 -26.11
C CYS A 53 -4.85 10.10 -26.14
N ASP A 54 -5.67 9.41 -26.94
CA ASP A 54 -7.10 9.66 -27.04
C ASP A 54 -7.86 8.94 -25.91
N PHE A 55 -8.23 9.70 -24.87
CA PHE A 55 -8.99 9.18 -23.73
C PHE A 55 -10.40 8.70 -24.09
N GLY A 56 -10.98 9.19 -25.19
CA GLY A 56 -12.27 8.70 -25.70
C GLY A 56 -12.14 7.28 -26.24
N ARG A 57 -11.10 7.01 -27.05
CA ARG A 57 -10.78 5.64 -27.51
C ARG A 57 -10.41 4.72 -26.38
N LEU A 58 -9.61 5.20 -25.42
CA LEU A 58 -9.24 4.43 -24.22
C LEU A 58 -10.50 3.97 -23.48
N ARG A 59 -11.42 4.91 -23.23
CA ARG A 59 -12.71 4.65 -22.58
C ARG A 59 -13.52 3.61 -23.35
N HIS A 60 -13.68 3.79 -24.66
CA HIS A 60 -14.44 2.86 -25.50
C HIS A 60 -13.87 1.43 -25.43
N ALA A 61 -12.54 1.29 -25.55
CA ALA A 61 -11.88 -0.02 -25.45
C ALA A 61 -12.08 -0.69 -24.08
N LEU A 62 -12.04 0.09 -22.99
CA LEU A 62 -12.30 -0.42 -21.64
C LEU A 62 -13.78 -0.81 -21.44
N GLU A 63 -14.73 -0.06 -22.01
CA GLU A 63 -16.16 -0.39 -22.00
C GLU A 63 -16.45 -1.71 -22.74
N GLU A 64 -15.69 -2.01 -23.80
CA GLU A 64 -15.73 -3.30 -24.51
C GLU A 64 -15.09 -4.46 -23.72
N GLY A 65 -14.55 -4.19 -22.52
CA GLY A 65 -13.91 -5.19 -21.67
C GLY A 65 -12.49 -5.56 -22.10
N LYS A 66 -11.83 -4.77 -22.95
CA LYS A 66 -10.45 -5.04 -23.35
C LYS A 66 -9.50 -4.85 -22.17
N PRO A 67 -8.43 -5.68 -22.04
CA PRO A 67 -7.39 -5.46 -21.05
C PRO A 67 -6.75 -4.08 -21.20
N PHE A 68 -6.34 -3.47 -20.09
CA PHE A 68 -5.76 -2.11 -20.08
C PHE A 68 -4.65 -1.92 -21.11
N ALA A 69 -3.71 -2.87 -21.23
CA ALA A 69 -2.64 -2.79 -22.21
C ALA A 69 -3.15 -2.69 -23.67
N LYS A 70 -4.22 -3.42 -23.99
CA LYS A 70 -4.86 -3.35 -25.32
C LYS A 70 -5.61 -2.04 -25.53
N ALA A 71 -6.28 -1.54 -24.49
CA ALA A 71 -6.92 -0.23 -24.54
C ALA A 71 -5.89 0.90 -24.79
N VAL A 72 -4.71 0.82 -24.14
CA VAL A 72 -3.60 1.74 -24.41
C VAL A 72 -3.13 1.63 -25.87
N CYS A 73 -3.01 0.43 -26.43
CA CYS A 73 -2.63 0.26 -27.83
C CYS A 73 -3.59 0.92 -28.83
N GLU A 74 -4.88 1.00 -28.51
CA GLU A 74 -5.91 1.63 -29.36
C GLU A 74 -6.00 3.15 -29.19
N ALA A 75 -5.65 3.63 -27.99
CA ALA A 75 -5.72 5.04 -27.61
C ALA A 75 -4.43 5.83 -27.89
N CYS A 76 -3.28 5.16 -27.89
CA CYS A 76 -1.97 5.78 -27.95
C CYS A 76 -1.19 5.38 -29.22
N SER A 77 -0.21 6.20 -29.61
CA SER A 77 0.75 5.85 -30.65
C SER A 77 1.63 4.66 -30.22
N ALA A 78 2.26 3.98 -31.19
CA ALA A 78 3.08 2.79 -30.94
C ALA A 78 4.20 3.04 -29.91
N GLU A 79 4.78 4.25 -29.91
CA GLU A 79 5.84 4.68 -29.00
C GLU A 79 5.39 4.83 -27.54
N ALA A 80 4.08 4.78 -27.29
CA ALA A 80 3.46 4.90 -25.97
C ALA A 80 2.78 3.60 -25.50
N HIS A 81 2.87 2.51 -26.27
CA HIS A 81 2.26 1.21 -25.90
C HIS A 81 2.87 0.61 -24.62
N TRP A 82 4.14 0.92 -24.34
CA TRP A 82 4.82 0.53 -23.10
C TRP A 82 4.07 0.99 -21.83
N ILE A 83 3.28 2.07 -21.90
CA ILE A 83 2.48 2.57 -20.77
C ILE A 83 1.45 1.52 -20.32
N GLY A 84 0.95 0.71 -21.25
CA GLY A 84 0.03 -0.39 -20.94
C GLY A 84 0.66 -1.53 -20.17
N ALA A 85 1.99 -1.66 -20.25
CA ALA A 85 2.78 -2.75 -19.66
C ALA A 85 3.59 -2.32 -18.43
N LEU A 86 3.71 -1.02 -18.14
CA LEU A 86 4.36 -0.53 -16.91
C LEU A 86 3.61 -1.04 -15.68
N ALA A 87 4.35 -1.33 -14.61
CA ALA A 87 3.78 -1.63 -13.30
C ALA A 87 4.21 -0.59 -12.27
N VAL A 88 3.40 -0.39 -11.25
CA VAL A 88 3.67 0.54 -10.14
C VAL A 88 3.65 -0.23 -8.83
N ARG A 89 4.53 0.11 -7.89
CA ARG A 89 4.52 -0.42 -6.52
C ARG A 89 4.47 0.74 -5.51
N GLY A 90 3.87 0.45 -4.35
CA GLY A 90 3.55 1.45 -3.33
C GLY A 90 2.10 1.93 -3.44
N PRO A 91 1.78 3.15 -2.98
CA PRO A 91 2.69 4.09 -2.33
C PRO A 91 3.05 3.67 -0.91
N TRP A 92 4.27 3.98 -0.49
CA TRP A 92 4.72 3.88 0.90
C TRP A 92 4.94 5.28 1.47
N LEU A 93 4.87 5.43 2.79
CA LEU A 93 5.35 6.65 3.43
C LEU A 93 6.87 6.61 3.47
N ALA A 94 7.51 7.73 3.21
CA ALA A 94 8.94 7.89 3.34
C ALA A 94 9.26 9.25 3.95
N ARG A 95 10.44 9.37 4.53
CA ARG A 95 10.95 10.67 4.98
C ARG A 95 12.40 10.84 4.59
N TRP A 96 12.83 12.08 4.41
CA TRP A 96 14.23 12.40 4.21
C TRP A 96 15.03 12.01 5.46
N ASP A 97 16.16 11.33 5.25
CA ASP A 97 17.10 11.01 6.30
C ASP A 97 18.24 12.04 6.25
N LYS A 98 18.80 12.37 7.41
CA LYS A 98 20.01 13.21 7.50
C LYS A 98 21.25 12.46 7.02
N ASN A 99 21.20 11.13 6.86
CA ASN A 99 22.28 10.31 6.36
C ASN A 99 22.46 10.47 4.83
N PRO A 100 23.59 11.03 4.36
CA PRO A 100 23.85 11.21 2.93
C PRO A 100 23.94 9.89 2.14
N ALA A 101 24.22 8.76 2.81
CA ALA A 101 24.35 7.45 2.16
C ALA A 101 22.98 6.79 1.87
N THR A 102 21.94 7.16 2.62
CA THR A 102 20.57 6.69 2.46
C THR A 102 19.66 7.90 2.48
N PRO A 103 19.50 8.62 1.35
CA PRO A 103 18.93 9.97 1.36
C PRO A 103 17.49 10.00 1.90
N CYS A 104 16.77 8.88 1.84
CA CYS A 104 15.47 8.72 2.47
C CYS A 104 15.30 7.32 3.03
N GLU A 105 14.42 7.20 4.03
CA GLU A 105 13.95 5.92 4.52
C GLU A 105 12.49 5.69 4.14
N VAL A 106 12.21 4.52 3.57
CA VAL A 106 10.85 4.06 3.24
C VAL A 106 10.33 3.26 4.42
N LEU A 107 9.15 3.65 4.89
CA LEU A 107 8.51 3.11 6.07
C LEU A 107 7.42 2.12 5.65
N VAL A 108 7.35 0.98 6.34
CA VAL A 108 6.30 -0.03 6.10
C VAL A 108 5.36 -0.10 7.30
N PRO A 109 4.05 -0.35 7.12
CA PRO A 109 3.14 -0.52 8.25
C PRO A 109 3.65 -1.56 9.24
N ALA A 110 3.49 -1.29 10.53
CA ALA A 110 3.89 -2.23 11.57
C ALA A 110 3.25 -3.62 11.33
N PRO A 111 4.03 -4.71 11.37
CA PRO A 111 3.50 -6.06 11.24
C PRO A 111 2.42 -6.32 12.29
N ALA A 112 1.32 -6.96 11.87
CA ALA A 112 0.18 -7.27 12.73
C ALA A 112 0.52 -8.23 13.89
N THR A 113 1.72 -8.81 13.88
CA THR A 113 2.26 -9.66 14.94
C THR A 113 3.09 -8.89 15.97
N LEU A 114 3.44 -7.62 15.71
CA LEU A 114 4.22 -6.82 16.64
C LEU A 114 3.33 -6.20 17.72
N HIS A 115 3.79 -6.37 18.94
CA HIS A 115 3.08 -6.05 20.17
C HIS A 115 3.99 -5.26 21.12
N ARG A 116 3.37 -4.39 21.91
CA ARG A 116 4.00 -3.55 22.93
C ARG A 116 3.46 -3.94 24.31
N ALA A 117 4.30 -3.94 25.34
CA ALA A 117 3.83 -4.12 26.72
C ALA A 117 2.89 -2.97 27.15
N LYS A 118 1.75 -3.30 27.76
CA LYS A 118 0.83 -2.30 28.34
C LYS A 118 1.39 -1.73 29.64
N GLY A 119 1.34 -0.39 29.80
CA GLY A 119 1.68 0.30 31.05
C GLY A 119 2.66 1.47 30.89
N LYS A 120 2.93 2.18 31.99
CA LYS A 120 3.71 3.45 32.00
C LYS A 120 5.19 3.31 31.60
N ALA A 121 5.71 2.09 31.51
CA ALA A 121 7.01 1.81 30.93
C ALA A 121 6.79 0.91 29.73
N GLY A 122 6.38 1.50 28.59
CA GLY A 122 6.44 0.81 27.32
C GLY A 122 7.85 0.24 27.17
N GLY A 123 7.97 -1.09 27.10
CA GLY A 123 9.26 -1.76 27.09
C GLY A 123 10.17 -1.22 25.98
N GLN A 124 11.49 -1.28 26.20
CA GLN A 124 12.47 -0.87 25.18
C GLN A 124 12.40 -1.74 23.91
N GLN A 125 11.80 -2.93 24.01
CA GLN A 125 11.65 -3.90 22.94
C GLN A 125 10.18 -4.24 22.71
N LEU A 126 9.88 -4.56 21.46
CA LEU A 126 8.60 -5.09 21.01
C LEU A 126 8.62 -6.61 21.06
N PHE A 127 7.43 -7.17 21.19
CA PHE A 127 7.18 -8.60 21.18
C PHE A 127 6.59 -9.01 19.84
N ALA A 128 7.00 -10.16 19.31
CA ALA A 128 6.44 -10.70 18.08
C ALA A 128 5.64 -11.96 18.39
N LEU A 129 4.37 -11.98 18.00
CA LEU A 129 3.56 -13.20 18.03
C LEU A 129 4.07 -14.19 16.98
N ALA A 130 4.17 -15.46 17.35
CA ALA A 130 4.56 -16.53 16.44
C ALA A 130 3.69 -17.78 16.62
N PRO A 131 3.67 -18.70 15.65
CA PRO A 131 2.90 -19.94 15.78
C PRO A 131 3.34 -20.77 17.00
N LEU A 132 2.37 -21.26 17.77
CA LEU A 132 2.61 -22.15 18.91
C LEU A 132 3.02 -23.56 18.45
N GLN A 133 4.10 -24.13 19.02
CA GLN A 133 4.50 -25.51 18.72
C GLN A 133 3.55 -26.57 19.30
N GLU A 134 3.07 -26.30 20.51
CA GLU A 134 2.22 -27.21 21.27
C GLU A 134 0.75 -27.14 20.80
N GLU A 135 -0.01 -28.18 21.10
CA GLU A 135 -1.46 -28.16 20.91
C GLU A 135 -2.12 -27.37 22.05
N LEU A 136 -2.88 -26.34 21.68
CA LEU A 136 -3.62 -25.55 22.66
C LEU A 136 -4.95 -26.25 22.99
N PRO A 137 -5.24 -26.59 24.26
CA PRO A 137 -6.51 -27.21 24.64
C PRO A 137 -7.71 -26.38 24.17
N GLY A 138 -8.66 -27.01 23.48
CA GLY A 138 -9.85 -26.35 22.92
C GLY A 138 -9.61 -25.61 21.59
N TRP A 139 -8.39 -25.65 21.03
CA TRP A 139 -8.12 -25.17 19.69
C TRP A 139 -8.54 -26.21 18.65
N HIS A 140 -9.60 -25.90 17.92
CA HIS A 140 -10.16 -26.78 16.87
C HIS A 140 -10.09 -26.05 15.53
N PRO A 141 -8.95 -26.08 14.82
CA PRO A 141 -8.86 -25.49 13.50
C PRO A 141 -9.75 -26.25 12.52
N VAL A 142 -10.17 -25.59 11.44
CA VAL A 142 -10.96 -26.24 10.38
C VAL A 142 -10.15 -27.43 9.84
N PRO A 143 -10.72 -28.64 9.71
CA PRO A 143 -9.95 -29.86 9.42
C PRO A 143 -9.07 -29.79 8.15
N GLU A 144 -9.50 -29.02 7.15
CA GLU A 144 -8.81 -28.83 5.87
C GLU A 144 -7.57 -27.93 5.98
N GLU A 145 -7.43 -27.19 7.09
CA GLU A 145 -6.40 -26.18 7.31
C GLU A 145 -5.96 -26.23 8.79
N GLN A 146 -5.08 -27.18 9.14
CA GLN A 146 -4.50 -27.37 10.47
C GLN A 146 -3.61 -26.18 10.91
N ARG A 147 -4.24 -25.01 11.05
CA ARG A 147 -3.61 -23.76 11.43
C ARG A 147 -3.28 -23.76 12.91
N ARG A 148 -2.18 -23.11 13.27
CA ARG A 148 -1.74 -22.93 14.64
C ARG A 148 -2.11 -21.54 15.15
N PRO A 149 -2.45 -21.40 16.45
CA PRO A 149 -2.68 -20.09 17.03
C PRO A 149 -1.36 -19.32 17.07
N LEU A 150 -1.46 -18.00 16.94
CA LEU A 150 -0.36 -17.09 17.23
C LEU A 150 -0.30 -16.86 18.74
N TRP A 151 0.89 -16.96 19.31
CA TRP A 151 1.09 -16.94 20.74
C TRP A 151 2.25 -16.03 21.12
N LEU A 152 2.18 -15.50 22.35
CA LEU A 152 3.27 -14.77 22.99
C LEU A 152 3.85 -15.67 24.09
N LYS A 153 5.15 -15.95 24.03
CA LYS A 153 5.80 -16.84 25.00
C LYS A 153 5.89 -16.19 26.40
N GLU A 154 6.03 -14.87 26.42
CA GLU A 154 6.21 -14.07 27.60
C GLU A 154 4.88 -13.82 28.32
N ALA A 155 4.87 -13.99 29.65
CA ALA A 155 3.73 -13.70 30.51
C ALA A 155 3.58 -12.18 30.77
N VAL A 156 3.43 -11.40 29.69
CA VAL A 156 3.29 -9.94 29.71
C VAL A 156 2.00 -9.56 28.99
N VAL A 157 1.24 -8.64 29.59
CA VAL A 157 0.06 -8.07 28.93
C VAL A 157 0.53 -7.11 27.84
N THR A 158 0.14 -7.38 26.60
CA THR A 158 0.54 -6.58 25.44
C THR A 158 -0.65 -6.02 24.65
N GLU A 159 -0.36 -5.08 23.75
CA GLU A 159 -1.28 -4.56 22.73
C GLU A 159 -0.59 -4.48 21.36
N PRO A 160 -1.36 -4.58 20.25
CA PRO A 160 -0.82 -4.39 18.91
C PRO A 160 -0.10 -3.04 18.77
N VAL A 161 1.00 -3.05 18.03
CA VAL A 161 1.73 -1.83 17.70
C VAL A 161 1.06 -1.13 16.52
N GLU A 162 0.79 0.16 16.67
CA GLU A 162 0.40 1.04 15.57
C GLU A 162 1.60 1.86 15.06
N GLY A 163 1.51 2.32 13.81
CA GLY A 163 2.56 3.11 13.16
C GLY A 163 3.32 2.32 12.09
N TYR A 164 4.56 2.73 11.86
CA TYR A 164 5.37 2.25 10.75
C TYR A 164 6.75 1.81 11.21
N LEU A 165 7.24 0.68 10.69
CA LEU A 165 8.63 0.25 10.88
C LEU A 165 9.57 1.07 10.00
N THR A 166 10.70 1.45 10.58
CA THR A 166 11.90 1.89 9.87
C THR A 166 12.53 0.74 9.07
N PRO A 167 13.45 1.01 8.12
CA PRO A 167 14.23 -0.03 7.45
C PRO A 167 15.05 -0.92 8.40
N ALA A 168 15.58 -0.34 9.48
CA ALA A 168 16.32 -1.09 10.50
C ALA A 168 15.37 -2.00 11.31
N GLY A 169 14.20 -1.51 11.72
CA GLY A 169 13.16 -2.31 12.36
C GLY A 169 12.65 -3.45 11.47
N LEU A 170 12.46 -3.17 10.18
CA LEU A 170 12.08 -4.17 9.19
C LEU A 170 13.13 -5.28 9.09
N THR A 171 14.42 -4.93 9.02
CA THR A 171 15.51 -5.92 9.00
C THR A 171 15.47 -6.80 10.24
N HIS A 172 15.38 -6.22 11.45
CA HIS A 172 15.27 -7.00 12.69
C HIS A 172 14.07 -7.95 12.67
N PHE A 173 12.90 -7.46 12.24
CA PHE A 173 11.68 -8.26 12.16
C PHE A 173 11.84 -9.45 11.20
N LEU A 174 12.35 -9.19 9.98
CA LEU A 174 12.51 -10.24 8.96
C LEU A 174 13.57 -11.28 9.36
N GLU A 175 14.55 -10.91 10.18
CA GLU A 175 15.56 -11.81 10.74
C GLU A 175 15.06 -12.61 11.96
N GLY A 176 13.83 -12.37 12.42
CA GLY A 176 13.29 -12.97 13.64
C GLY A 176 14.04 -12.51 14.90
N LYS A 177 14.65 -11.31 14.87
CA LYS A 177 15.34 -10.69 16.01
C LYS A 177 14.38 -9.76 16.77
N PRO A 178 14.64 -9.49 18.06
CA PRO A 178 13.87 -8.50 18.82
C PRO A 178 13.91 -7.12 18.13
N VAL A 179 12.73 -6.51 17.96
CA VAL A 179 12.60 -5.18 17.36
C VAL A 179 12.58 -4.13 18.46
N PRO A 180 13.51 -3.16 18.50
CA PRO A 180 13.45 -2.06 19.46
C PRO A 180 12.21 -1.19 19.24
N ALA A 181 11.62 -0.68 20.33
CA ALA A 181 10.45 0.20 20.25
C ALA A 181 10.76 1.54 19.53
N THR A 182 12.03 1.94 19.47
CA THR A 182 12.51 3.12 18.73
C THR A 182 12.44 2.96 17.21
N GLU A 183 12.30 1.74 16.70
CA GLU A 183 12.18 1.46 15.27
C GLU A 183 10.74 1.57 14.75
N ILE A 184 9.81 2.02 15.61
CA ILE A 184 8.44 2.34 15.24
C ILE A 184 8.28 3.85 15.19
N VAL A 185 7.90 4.35 14.02
CA VAL A 185 7.50 5.73 13.80
C VAL A 185 5.99 5.84 13.96
N PRO A 186 5.48 6.62 14.93
CA PRO A 186 4.05 6.87 15.08
C PRO A 186 3.45 7.50 13.82
N ALA A 187 2.23 7.10 13.45
CA ALA A 187 1.53 7.69 12.29
C ALA A 187 1.37 9.21 12.44
N GLY A 188 1.08 9.67 13.66
CA GLY A 188 0.96 11.08 14.00
C GLY A 188 2.27 11.87 13.89
N ASP A 189 3.43 11.23 13.65
CA ASP A 189 4.71 11.88 13.32
C ASP A 189 4.95 11.97 11.81
N LEU A 190 4.11 11.33 11.00
CA LEU A 190 4.25 11.28 9.54
C LEU A 190 3.18 12.11 8.84
N PHE A 191 1.94 12.05 9.33
CA PHE A 191 0.82 12.77 8.74
C PHE A 191 -0.27 13.06 9.77
N GLY A 192 -1.16 13.96 9.40
CA GLY A 192 -2.38 14.29 10.14
C GLY A 192 -3.51 14.66 9.21
N LEU A 193 -4.59 15.21 9.78
CA LEU A 193 -5.73 15.71 9.04
C LEU A 193 -5.80 17.23 9.14
N ASP A 194 -5.84 17.91 7.99
CA ASP A 194 -6.16 19.33 7.86
C ASP A 194 -7.67 19.46 7.56
N TYR A 195 -8.42 19.98 8.52
CA TYR A 195 -9.86 20.14 8.42
C TYR A 195 -10.21 21.48 7.76
N ARG A 196 -10.84 21.42 6.59
CA ARG A 196 -11.32 22.60 5.85
C ARG A 196 -12.83 22.53 5.66
N ILE A 197 -13.48 23.69 5.75
CA ILE A 197 -14.91 23.86 5.52
C ILE A 197 -15.07 24.67 4.23
N GLY A 198 -15.83 24.12 3.28
CA GLY A 198 -16.22 24.83 2.07
C GLY A 198 -17.68 25.26 2.11
N ILE A 199 -18.00 26.31 1.35
CA ILE A 199 -19.35 26.80 1.14
C ILE A 199 -19.64 26.90 -0.37
N GLY A 200 -20.82 26.46 -0.81
CA GLY A 200 -21.33 26.77 -2.15
C GLY A 200 -21.92 28.17 -2.18
N ILE A 201 -21.46 29.02 -3.11
CA ILE A 201 -21.95 30.39 -3.28
C ILE A 201 -22.73 30.44 -4.59
N SER A 202 -23.97 30.91 -4.52
CA SER A 202 -24.77 31.15 -5.72
C SER A 202 -24.12 32.26 -6.56
N PRO A 203 -23.71 32.01 -7.82
CA PRO A 203 -23.03 33.02 -8.63
C PRO A 203 -23.94 34.23 -8.93
N GLU A 204 -25.26 34.04 -8.91
CA GLU A 204 -26.26 35.09 -9.15
C GLU A 204 -26.55 35.91 -7.88
N ARG A 205 -26.63 35.26 -6.71
CA ARG A 205 -27.07 35.90 -5.47
C ARG A 205 -25.92 36.31 -4.54
N LEU A 206 -24.71 35.81 -4.79
CA LEU A 206 -23.51 36.01 -3.95
C LEU A 206 -23.71 35.68 -2.46
N VAL A 207 -24.66 34.79 -2.17
CA VAL A 207 -24.92 34.26 -0.82
C VAL A 207 -24.71 32.74 -0.83
N SER A 208 -24.44 32.19 0.36
CA SER A 208 -24.36 30.74 0.54
C SER A 208 -25.69 30.09 0.15
N GLU A 209 -25.64 29.05 -0.67
CA GLU A 209 -26.82 28.23 -0.93
C GLU A 209 -27.13 27.35 0.30
N GLU A 210 -28.41 27.19 0.61
CA GLU A 210 -28.85 26.32 1.70
C GLU A 210 -28.33 24.88 1.46
N SER A 211 -27.82 24.25 2.52
CA SER A 211 -27.28 22.87 2.51
C SER A 211 -25.95 22.65 1.78
N GLN A 212 -25.21 23.71 1.40
CA GLN A 212 -23.89 23.61 0.74
C GLN A 212 -22.70 23.86 1.69
N ILE A 213 -22.77 23.40 2.94
CA ILE A 213 -21.62 23.41 3.87
C ILE A 213 -21.02 22.00 3.90
N TYR A 214 -19.77 21.86 3.48
CA TYR A 214 -19.06 20.56 3.53
C TYR A 214 -17.77 20.69 4.33
N GLY A 215 -17.61 19.83 5.34
CA GLY A 215 -16.37 19.67 6.11
C GLY A 215 -15.55 18.50 5.58
N ARG A 216 -14.28 18.74 5.28
CA ARG A 216 -13.36 17.71 4.77
C ARG A 216 -12.05 17.72 5.57
N GLY A 217 -11.62 16.55 6.03
CA GLY A 217 -10.29 16.32 6.57
C GLY A 217 -9.35 15.87 5.45
N PHE A 218 -8.45 16.73 5.01
CA PHE A 218 -7.44 16.43 4.01
C PHE A 218 -6.22 15.75 4.66
N LEU A 219 -5.58 14.82 3.95
CA LEU A 219 -4.32 14.23 4.38
C LEU A 219 -3.21 15.29 4.28
N ALA A 220 -2.64 15.67 5.42
CA ALA A 220 -1.50 16.57 5.48
C ALA A 220 -0.25 15.77 5.88
N LEU A 221 0.73 15.70 4.99
CA LEU A 221 2.04 15.11 5.30
C LEU A 221 2.86 16.10 6.13
N LYS A 222 3.63 15.60 7.10
CA LYS A 222 4.55 16.46 7.87
C LYS A 222 5.74 16.90 7.04
N GLU A 223 6.43 17.94 7.52
CA GLU A 223 7.67 18.43 6.91
C GLU A 223 8.68 17.28 6.74
N GLY A 224 9.24 17.18 5.54
CA GLY A 224 10.21 16.14 5.17
C GLY A 224 9.61 14.75 4.93
N VAL A 225 8.28 14.59 4.98
CA VAL A 225 7.56 13.34 4.69
C VAL A 225 6.94 13.41 3.30
N PHE A 226 7.07 12.32 2.55
CA PHE A 226 6.55 12.19 1.19
C PHE A 226 6.03 10.78 0.93
N LEU A 227 5.39 10.58 -0.22
CA LEU A 227 4.98 9.26 -0.67
C LEU A 227 6.04 8.69 -1.63
N TYR A 228 6.56 7.52 -1.33
CA TYR A 228 7.52 6.81 -2.19
C TYR A 228 6.79 5.82 -3.10
N ALA A 229 7.17 5.81 -4.37
CA ALA A 229 6.64 4.91 -5.39
C ALA A 229 7.78 4.28 -6.20
N GLU A 230 7.54 3.07 -6.70
CA GLU A 230 8.41 2.44 -7.70
C GLU A 230 7.65 2.25 -9.00
N VAL A 231 8.25 2.70 -10.11
CA VAL A 231 7.73 2.45 -11.45
C VAL A 231 8.62 1.41 -12.11
N CYS A 232 8.05 0.25 -12.42
CA CYS A 232 8.70 -0.84 -13.13
C CYS A 232 8.43 -0.69 -14.62
N LEU A 233 9.43 -0.21 -15.36
CA LEU A 233 9.38 0.04 -16.79
C LEU A 233 9.69 -1.24 -17.58
N PRO A 234 8.87 -1.59 -18.59
CA PRO A 234 9.18 -2.69 -19.51
C PRO A 234 10.41 -2.34 -20.38
N ASP A 235 10.99 -3.36 -21.03
CA ASP A 235 12.25 -3.20 -21.79
C ASP A 235 12.12 -2.30 -23.03
N ASP A 236 10.89 -2.11 -23.53
CA ASP A 236 10.55 -1.25 -24.66
C ASP A 236 10.22 0.20 -24.26
N ALA A 237 10.29 0.55 -22.97
CA ALA A 237 10.09 1.92 -22.53
C ALA A 237 11.25 2.84 -22.99
N PRO A 238 10.97 4.07 -23.45
CA PRO A 238 12.01 4.99 -23.90
C PRO A 238 12.89 5.43 -22.73
N ALA A 239 14.17 5.69 -23.02
CA ALA A 239 15.07 6.30 -22.03
C ALA A 239 14.50 7.63 -21.55
N GLY A 240 14.50 7.85 -20.24
CA GLY A 240 13.91 9.06 -19.65
C GLY A 240 12.39 9.12 -19.74
N ALA A 241 11.69 7.98 -19.87
CA ALA A 241 10.24 7.89 -19.96
C ALA A 241 9.49 8.68 -18.87
N LEU A 242 10.10 8.83 -17.68
CA LEU A 242 9.52 9.51 -16.53
C LEU A 242 10.04 10.95 -16.35
N ASP A 243 10.99 11.42 -17.16
CA ASP A 243 11.66 12.72 -16.96
C ASP A 243 10.71 13.91 -17.12
N LYS A 244 9.63 13.74 -17.89
CA LYS A 244 8.57 14.75 -18.06
C LYS A 244 7.59 14.78 -16.89
N LEU A 245 7.58 13.76 -16.03
CA LEU A 245 6.69 13.67 -14.89
C LEU A 245 7.24 14.49 -13.74
N THR A 246 7.04 15.81 -13.80
CA THR A 246 7.49 16.78 -12.78
C THR A 246 6.41 17.06 -11.74
N THR A 247 5.14 17.06 -12.16
CA THR A 247 3.97 17.21 -11.30
C THR A 247 2.96 16.12 -11.63
N LEU A 248 2.24 15.64 -10.62
CA LEU A 248 1.22 14.62 -10.79
C LEU A 248 -0.06 15.04 -10.05
N ALA A 249 -1.17 15.08 -10.78
CA ALA A 249 -2.49 15.16 -10.16
C ALA A 249 -2.73 13.85 -9.38
N PHE A 250 -2.87 13.93 -8.05
CA PHE A 250 -2.91 12.76 -7.20
C PHE A 250 -3.91 12.91 -6.06
N GLY A 251 -4.95 12.09 -6.11
CA GLY A 251 -6.12 12.20 -5.25
C GLY A 251 -7.27 12.95 -5.91
N GLY A 252 -8.34 13.19 -5.15
CA GLY A 252 -9.48 14.02 -5.56
C GLY A 252 -9.21 15.52 -5.35
N GLU A 253 -10.22 16.35 -5.63
CA GLU A 253 -10.20 17.80 -5.32
C GLU A 253 -9.01 18.56 -5.93
N SER A 254 -8.54 18.11 -7.10
CA SER A 254 -7.46 18.74 -7.87
C SER A 254 -6.15 18.89 -7.09
N ARG A 255 -5.86 17.96 -6.18
CA ARG A 255 -4.59 17.94 -5.43
C ARG A 255 -3.44 17.39 -6.27
N HIS A 256 -2.24 17.88 -5.98
CA HIS A 256 -1.05 17.61 -6.78
C HIS A 256 0.15 17.29 -5.89
N VAL A 257 1.06 16.50 -6.44
CA VAL A 257 2.38 16.24 -5.89
C VAL A 257 3.47 16.68 -6.85
N LEU A 258 4.60 17.13 -6.32
CA LEU A 258 5.86 17.20 -7.06
C LEU A 258 6.44 15.79 -7.18
N CYS A 259 6.95 15.46 -8.35
CA CYS A 259 7.57 14.19 -8.63
C CYS A 259 9.07 14.37 -8.83
N HIS A 260 9.86 13.73 -7.98
CA HIS A 260 11.31 13.71 -8.08
C HIS A 260 11.79 12.28 -8.32
N ARG A 261 12.52 12.07 -9.42
CA ARG A 261 13.23 10.81 -9.65
C ARG A 261 14.37 10.70 -8.65
N LEU A 262 14.40 9.61 -7.90
CA LEU A 262 15.54 9.27 -7.04
C LEU A 262 16.68 8.69 -7.88
N GLU A 263 17.92 8.89 -7.44
CA GLU A 263 19.11 8.33 -8.10
C GLU A 263 19.04 6.81 -8.23
N ARG A 264 18.49 6.16 -7.20
CA ARG A 264 18.27 4.71 -7.14
C ARG A 264 16.95 4.40 -6.44
N PRO A 265 16.23 3.35 -6.85
CA PRO A 265 15.13 2.83 -6.05
C PRO A 265 15.63 2.24 -4.73
N LEU A 266 14.72 2.05 -3.79
CA LEU A 266 14.99 1.38 -2.52
C LEU A 266 15.50 -0.04 -2.76
N ALA A 267 16.55 -0.41 -2.03
CA ALA A 267 16.97 -1.79 -1.91
C ALA A 267 16.14 -2.48 -0.83
N TRP A 268 15.03 -3.12 -1.23
CA TRP A 268 14.24 -3.95 -0.33
C TRP A 268 15.08 -5.10 0.25
N PRO A 269 14.93 -5.46 1.54
CA PRO A 269 15.60 -6.62 2.11
C PRO A 269 15.33 -7.87 1.27
N SER A 270 16.38 -8.45 0.72
CA SER A 270 16.31 -9.73 0.00
C SER A 270 16.23 -10.91 0.97
N LYS A 271 16.07 -12.13 0.45
CA LYS A 271 16.02 -13.40 1.21
C LYS A 271 16.90 -13.35 2.46
N VAL A 272 16.26 -13.44 3.62
CA VAL A 272 16.95 -13.56 4.89
C VAL A 272 17.54 -14.97 4.99
N PRO A 273 18.86 -15.12 5.29
CA PRO A 273 19.45 -16.43 5.52
C PRO A 273 18.71 -17.18 6.63
N SER A 274 18.19 -18.37 6.33
CA SER A 274 17.54 -19.22 7.33
C SER A 274 18.58 -20.06 8.07
N THR A 275 18.52 -20.02 9.40
CA THR A 275 19.24 -20.97 10.28
C THR A 275 18.40 -22.22 10.53
N GLU A 276 19.02 -23.27 11.10
CA GLU A 276 18.31 -24.51 11.43
C GLU A 276 17.10 -24.23 12.35
N GLY A 277 15.97 -24.84 12.01
CA GLY A 277 14.70 -24.66 12.70
C GLY A 277 13.93 -23.37 12.36
N GLN A 278 14.45 -22.50 11.49
CA GLN A 278 13.70 -21.36 10.98
C GLN A 278 12.85 -21.76 9.77
N LYS A 279 11.63 -21.22 9.73
CA LYS A 279 10.66 -21.34 8.63
C LYS A 279 10.40 -19.97 8.01
N PRO A 280 9.92 -19.91 6.76
CA PRO A 280 9.70 -18.63 6.09
C PRO A 280 8.43 -17.90 6.54
N LEU A 281 8.53 -16.58 6.68
CA LEU A 281 7.37 -15.69 6.83
C LEU A 281 7.28 -14.73 5.65
N VAL A 282 6.07 -14.24 5.37
CA VAL A 282 5.80 -13.22 4.37
C VAL A 282 5.07 -12.05 5.03
N LEU A 283 5.58 -10.83 4.82
CA LEU A 283 4.97 -9.58 5.28
C LEU A 283 4.48 -8.78 4.07
N LEU A 284 3.20 -8.41 4.08
CA LEU A 284 2.64 -7.48 3.08
C LEU A 284 3.08 -6.05 3.38
N THR A 285 3.70 -5.38 2.41
CA THR A 285 4.09 -3.95 2.49
C THR A 285 3.09 -3.03 1.79
N THR A 286 2.23 -3.55 0.91
CA THR A 286 1.03 -2.89 0.40
C THR A 286 -0.19 -3.79 0.62
N PRO A 287 -1.42 -3.25 0.63
CA PRO A 287 -2.62 -4.08 0.73
C PRO A 287 -2.66 -5.14 -0.38
N GLY A 288 -3.17 -6.33 -0.07
CA GLY A 288 -3.23 -7.47 -0.99
C GLY A 288 -4.66 -7.84 -1.35
N VAL A 289 -4.92 -8.14 -2.63
CA VAL A 289 -6.25 -8.57 -3.08
C VAL A 289 -6.19 -10.03 -3.54
N PHE A 290 -6.99 -10.87 -2.90
CA PHE A 290 -7.00 -12.32 -3.09
C PHE A 290 -8.43 -12.82 -3.31
N GLU A 291 -8.62 -13.83 -4.15
CA GLU A 291 -9.91 -14.46 -4.44
C GLU A 291 -10.50 -15.13 -3.20
N HIS A 292 -9.65 -15.71 -2.34
CA HIS A 292 -10.06 -16.42 -1.13
C HIS A 292 -10.06 -15.50 0.11
N GLY A 293 -10.44 -14.24 -0.09
CA GLY A 293 -10.52 -13.22 0.94
C GLY A 293 -9.14 -12.85 1.49
N TRP A 294 -8.78 -13.42 2.64
CA TRP A 294 -7.52 -13.08 3.31
C TRP A 294 -6.34 -13.96 2.90
N LYS A 295 -6.57 -15.10 2.24
CA LYS A 295 -5.54 -16.10 1.94
C LYS A 295 -5.09 -16.01 0.46
N PRO A 296 -3.80 -15.73 0.19
CA PRO A 296 -3.25 -15.84 -1.16
C PRO A 296 -3.27 -17.28 -1.67
N LYS A 297 -3.65 -17.49 -2.93
CA LYS A 297 -3.64 -18.79 -3.62
C LYS A 297 -2.27 -19.46 -3.59
N ALA A 298 -1.20 -18.65 -3.67
CA ALA A 298 0.19 -19.13 -3.61
C ALA A 298 0.53 -19.88 -2.30
N PHE A 299 -0.23 -19.67 -1.22
CA PHE A 299 0.04 -20.28 0.10
C PHE A 299 -0.83 -21.50 0.40
N THR A 300 -1.63 -21.95 -0.57
CA THR A 300 -2.51 -23.12 -0.40
C THR A 300 -1.68 -24.36 -0.05
N GLY A 301 -2.04 -25.01 1.06
CA GLY A 301 -1.35 -26.21 1.56
C GLY A 301 -0.03 -25.98 2.27
N ARG A 302 0.39 -24.72 2.49
CA ARG A 302 1.68 -24.37 3.13
C ARG A 302 1.56 -23.44 4.34
N LEU A 303 0.36 -22.96 4.61
CA LEU A 303 0.11 -21.93 5.61
C LEU A 303 -0.02 -22.53 7.01
N THR A 304 0.92 -22.18 7.88
CA THR A 304 0.90 -22.58 9.30
C THR A 304 0.02 -21.65 10.13
N ALA A 305 0.12 -20.34 9.93
CA ALA A 305 -0.67 -19.33 10.63
C ALA A 305 -0.67 -18.01 9.85
N ALA A 306 -1.54 -17.07 10.21
CA ALA A 306 -1.51 -15.71 9.68
C ALA A 306 -2.01 -14.70 10.70
N ALA A 307 -1.47 -13.48 10.63
CA ALA A 307 -1.98 -12.31 11.33
C ALA A 307 -2.51 -11.33 10.28
N VAL A 308 -3.83 -11.18 10.23
CA VAL A 308 -4.54 -10.28 9.29
C VAL A 308 -5.44 -9.36 10.10
N SER A 309 -5.09 -8.08 10.19
CA SER A 309 -5.77 -7.07 11.00
C SER A 309 -7.00 -6.48 10.30
N GLY A 310 -8.00 -7.32 10.02
CA GLY A 310 -9.26 -6.90 9.41
C GLY A 310 -9.22 -6.81 7.89
N SER A 311 -9.92 -5.83 7.32
CA SER A 311 -10.03 -5.65 5.87
C SER A 311 -10.04 -4.18 5.48
N VAL A 312 -9.50 -3.89 4.29
CA VAL A 312 -9.54 -2.57 3.65
C VAL A 312 -10.60 -2.62 2.57
N ALA A 313 -11.75 -1.99 2.82
CA ALA A 313 -12.77 -1.82 1.80
C ALA A 313 -12.30 -0.77 0.78
N PHE A 314 -12.35 -1.12 -0.50
CA PHE A 314 -12.02 -0.19 -1.56
C PHE A 314 -12.97 -0.37 -2.74
N SER A 315 -13.33 0.75 -3.33
CA SER A 315 -13.88 0.79 -4.68
C SER A 315 -12.89 1.59 -5.54
N GLY A 316 -13.27 1.91 -6.76
CA GLY A 316 -12.55 2.88 -7.57
C GLY A 316 -13.54 3.68 -8.38
N TRP A 317 -13.05 4.66 -9.13
CA TRP A 317 -13.84 5.28 -10.18
C TRP A 317 -13.52 4.60 -11.50
N ASP A 318 -14.55 4.15 -12.19
CA ASP A 318 -14.46 3.69 -13.55
C ASP A 318 -14.58 4.92 -14.46
N LEU A 319 -13.44 5.43 -14.93
CA LEU A 319 -13.39 6.55 -15.87
C LEU A 319 -14.16 6.25 -17.17
N ALA A 320 -14.25 4.97 -17.54
CA ALA A 320 -14.95 4.56 -18.74
C ALA A 320 -16.47 4.58 -18.48
N ARG A 321 -16.95 3.93 -17.43
CA ARG A 321 -18.39 3.95 -17.11
C ARG A 321 -18.90 5.26 -16.51
N GLY A 322 -18.01 6.17 -16.12
CA GLY A 322 -18.37 7.42 -15.43
C GLY A 322 -19.04 7.18 -14.08
N GLY A 323 -18.62 6.13 -13.36
CA GLY A 323 -19.27 5.70 -12.12
C GLY A 323 -18.37 4.85 -11.21
N PRO A 324 -18.85 4.47 -10.02
CA PRO A 324 -18.07 3.67 -9.08
C PRO A 324 -17.89 2.22 -9.56
N LYS A 325 -16.69 1.66 -9.34
CA LYS A 325 -16.41 0.22 -9.46
C LYS A 325 -17.07 -0.54 -8.29
N PRO A 326 -17.37 -1.85 -8.46
CA PRO A 326 -17.84 -2.69 -7.36
C PRO A 326 -16.87 -2.63 -6.17
N THR A 327 -17.41 -2.56 -4.96
CA THR A 327 -16.61 -2.61 -3.73
C THR A 327 -15.95 -3.97 -3.61
N ARG A 328 -14.63 -3.96 -3.42
CA ARG A 328 -13.78 -5.11 -3.13
C ARG A 328 -13.16 -4.94 -1.74
N PHE A 329 -12.59 -6.01 -1.22
CA PHE A 329 -11.87 -6.00 0.05
C PHE A 329 -10.44 -6.45 -0.19
N ALA A 330 -9.50 -5.71 0.39
CA ALA A 330 -8.10 -6.07 0.42
C ALA A 330 -7.69 -6.45 1.85
N VAL A 331 -6.71 -7.34 1.95
CA VAL A 331 -5.94 -7.57 3.17
C VAL A 331 -5.08 -6.33 3.43
N PRO A 332 -5.05 -5.79 4.66
CA PRO A 332 -4.23 -4.62 4.99
C PRO A 332 -2.73 -4.93 4.88
N ALA A 333 -1.96 -3.91 4.47
CA ALA A 333 -0.51 -3.93 4.65
C ALA A 333 -0.16 -4.09 6.14
N GLY A 334 0.97 -4.73 6.44
CA GLY A 334 1.32 -5.18 7.79
C GLY A 334 0.83 -6.60 8.09
N SER A 335 -0.01 -7.22 7.25
CA SER A 335 -0.42 -8.61 7.45
C SER A 335 0.75 -9.58 7.26
N VAL A 336 0.82 -10.59 8.12
CA VAL A 336 1.92 -11.57 8.19
C VAL A 336 1.41 -12.97 7.95
N TYR A 337 2.09 -13.73 7.09
CA TYR A 337 1.81 -15.13 6.82
C TYR A 337 3.00 -16.00 7.22
N PHE A 338 2.74 -17.04 8.02
CA PHE A 338 3.73 -18.00 8.46
C PHE A 338 3.59 -19.26 7.63
N LEU A 339 4.63 -19.63 6.91
CA LEU A 339 4.62 -20.75 5.97
C LEU A 339 5.55 -21.87 6.45
N ASP A 340 5.21 -23.12 6.13
CA ASP A 340 6.08 -24.27 6.35
C ASP A 340 7.27 -24.25 5.40
N ASP A 341 7.05 -23.83 4.14
CA ASP A 341 8.05 -23.63 3.11
C ASP A 341 7.61 -22.53 2.12
N LEU A 342 8.57 -21.89 1.44
CA LEU A 342 8.27 -20.94 0.38
C LEU A 342 7.99 -21.69 -0.94
N PRO A 343 6.88 -21.38 -1.63
CA PRO A 343 6.65 -21.88 -2.98
C PRO A 343 7.85 -21.61 -3.90
N GLY A 344 8.24 -22.59 -4.72
CA GLY A 344 9.34 -22.41 -5.67
C GLY A 344 9.08 -21.36 -6.76
N ASN A 345 7.81 -21.05 -7.02
CA ASN A 345 7.32 -20.12 -8.05
C ASN A 345 6.57 -18.93 -7.45
N MET A 346 7.19 -18.27 -6.46
CA MET A 346 6.61 -17.06 -5.88
C MET A 346 6.39 -15.98 -6.94
N PRO A 347 5.18 -15.38 -7.03
CA PRO A 347 4.94 -14.28 -7.95
C PRO A 347 5.69 -13.02 -7.49
N SER A 348 5.94 -12.07 -8.40
CA SER A 348 6.61 -10.81 -8.06
C SER A 348 5.83 -9.98 -7.04
N LEU A 349 4.50 -10.03 -7.12
CA LEU A 349 3.55 -9.49 -6.14
C LEU A 349 2.46 -10.55 -5.88
N LEU A 350 1.92 -10.60 -4.66
CA LEU A 350 0.96 -11.64 -4.25
C LEU A 350 -0.45 -11.46 -4.81
N ALA A 351 -0.79 -10.30 -5.37
CA ALA A 351 -2.08 -10.12 -6.03
C ALA A 351 -2.29 -11.18 -7.12
N GLU A 352 -3.54 -11.60 -7.33
CA GLU A 352 -3.85 -12.80 -8.11
C GLU A 352 -4.14 -12.50 -9.58
N THR A 353 -4.54 -11.27 -9.91
CA THR A 353 -4.75 -10.80 -11.28
C THR A 353 -3.57 -9.96 -11.77
N ASP A 354 -3.29 -9.98 -13.07
CA ASP A 354 -2.23 -9.16 -13.65
C ASP A 354 -2.52 -7.66 -13.55
N ASP A 355 -3.80 -7.27 -13.57
CA ASP A 355 -4.22 -5.88 -13.39
C ASP A 355 -3.92 -5.37 -11.97
N ASP A 356 -4.25 -6.17 -10.95
CA ASP A 356 -3.96 -5.83 -9.56
C ASP A 356 -2.44 -5.82 -9.29
N ARG A 357 -1.68 -6.78 -9.85
CA ARG A 357 -0.21 -6.76 -9.75
C ARG A 357 0.39 -5.52 -10.39
N ARG A 358 -0.07 -5.15 -11.59
CA ARG A 358 0.38 -3.96 -12.30
C ARG A 358 0.12 -2.68 -11.48
N GLN A 359 -0.97 -2.66 -10.73
CA GLN A 359 -1.36 -1.54 -9.88
C GLN A 359 -0.67 -1.52 -8.50
N GLY A 360 0.16 -2.51 -8.17
CA GLY A 360 0.96 -2.51 -6.93
C GLY A 360 0.31 -3.18 -5.72
N TRP A 361 -0.78 -3.91 -5.92
CA TRP A 361 -1.40 -4.69 -4.85
C TRP A 361 -0.54 -5.91 -4.47
N GLY A 362 -0.43 -6.18 -3.18
CA GLY A 362 0.24 -7.35 -2.65
C GLY A 362 1.77 -7.31 -2.79
N CYS A 363 2.39 -6.13 -2.69
CA CYS A 363 3.83 -6.04 -2.50
C CYS A 363 4.20 -6.70 -1.16
N TYR A 364 5.29 -7.45 -1.14
CA TYR A 364 5.68 -8.21 0.05
C TYR A 364 7.19 -8.35 0.19
N VAL A 365 7.61 -8.67 1.40
CA VAL A 365 8.99 -9.06 1.74
C VAL A 365 8.97 -10.36 2.53
N THR A 366 10.06 -11.12 2.47
CA THR A 366 10.18 -12.44 3.13
C THR A 366 11.16 -12.39 4.30
N GLY A 367 10.78 -12.99 5.41
CA GLY A 367 11.67 -13.17 6.57
C GLY A 367 11.66 -14.61 7.08
N VAL A 368 12.07 -14.78 8.33
CA VAL A 368 12.16 -16.07 9.02
C VAL A 368 11.48 -16.03 10.38
N TRP A 369 10.88 -17.14 10.78
CA TRP A 369 10.22 -17.34 12.07
C TRP A 369 10.60 -18.69 12.70
N LYS A 370 10.34 -18.85 14.00
CA LYS A 370 10.43 -20.11 14.75
C LYS A 370 9.17 -20.29 15.58
N TYR A 371 8.83 -21.54 15.90
CA TYR A 371 7.76 -21.79 16.87
C TYR A 371 8.10 -21.17 18.23
N VAL A 372 7.06 -20.76 18.95
CA VAL A 372 7.15 -20.32 20.36
C VAL A 372 6.72 -21.39 21.34
#